data_AF-A0A136L7Z5-F1
#
_entry.id   AF-A0A136L7Z5-F1
#
_cell.length_a   1.000
_cell.length_b   1.000
_cell.length_c   1.000
_cell.angle_alpha   90.00
_cell.angle_beta   90.00
_cell.angle_gamma   90.00
#
_symmetry.space_group_name_H-M   'P 1'
#
loop_
_entity.id
_entity.type
_entity.pdbx_description
1 polymer ?
#
loop_
_entity_poly.entity_id
_entity_poly.type
_entity_poly.pdbx_seq_one_letter_code
_entity_poly.pdbx_strand_id
1 'polypeptide(L)'
;FTPVELEHVAALGGTLETIAWHKIGILQPEGTGISLPQSSPVQQVFKQEAALLGAALIEVSDLPGILKQADRVITARQPAAEQTIPPRWGKQLPGRMEIFRANNHTFILDGAHTASSAARLRAYLNTLEQPILLIAALLRDKSAAAILRSFDAPQFRVVLAPLAGHRGAAPGELLNVWQPEHAKVESVESVQAAISTAAFAPEPVIAVCGSLRTVALARETLGLLSADALAESRFTRALFENDTYLRKIR
;
A
#
# COMPACT_ATOMS: atom_id res chain seq x y z
N PHE A 1 1.44 -0.71 16.64
CA PHE A 1 1.50 -1.85 15.72
C PHE A 1 0.20 -1.95 14.94
N THR A 2 0.27 -1.75 13.63
CA THR A 2 -0.81 -2.07 12.70
C THR A 2 -0.84 -3.58 12.45
N PRO A 3 -1.90 -4.14 11.82
CA PRO A 3 -1.96 -5.56 11.50
C PRO A 3 -0.71 -6.04 10.77
N VAL A 4 -0.15 -7.15 11.23
CA VAL A 4 0.99 -7.82 10.60
C VAL A 4 0.46 -8.89 9.67
N GLU A 5 0.89 -8.81 8.42
CA GLU A 5 0.48 -9.74 7.37
C GLU A 5 1.72 -10.36 6.73
N LEU A 6 1.53 -11.51 6.10
CA LEU A 6 2.53 -12.12 5.24
C LEU A 6 2.66 -11.26 3.98
N GLU A 7 3.72 -10.49 3.93
CA GLU A 7 4.23 -9.84 2.72
C GLU A 7 5.56 -10.52 2.40
N HIS A 8 5.82 -10.86 1.12
CA HIS A 8 7.08 -11.48 0.65
C HIS A 8 7.22 -13.01 0.78
N VAL A 9 6.23 -13.75 0.26
CA VAL A 9 6.28 -15.23 0.17
C VAL A 9 7.51 -15.76 -0.60
N ALA A 10 8.03 -15.01 -1.58
CA ALA A 10 9.07 -15.50 -2.48
C ALA A 10 10.52 -15.08 -2.14
N ALA A 11 10.75 -14.10 -1.27
CA ALA A 11 12.09 -13.47 -1.13
C ALA A 11 12.81 -13.77 0.20
N LEU A 12 12.10 -14.09 1.28
CA LEU A 12 12.70 -14.19 2.62
C LEU A 12 12.45 -15.51 3.35
N GLY A 13 11.60 -16.42 2.84
CA GLY A 13 11.37 -17.73 3.45
C GLY A 13 10.92 -17.71 4.92
N GLY A 14 10.43 -16.58 5.42
CA GLY A 14 10.05 -16.39 6.81
C GLY A 14 8.60 -16.76 7.08
N THR A 15 8.30 -17.16 8.32
CA THR A 15 6.92 -17.38 8.78
C THR A 15 6.30 -16.07 9.25
N LEU A 16 4.97 -16.07 9.46
CA LEU A 16 4.28 -14.90 10.00
C LEU A 16 4.81 -14.51 11.38
N GLU A 17 5.24 -15.49 12.17
CA GLU A 17 5.89 -15.35 13.47
C GLU A 17 7.25 -14.65 13.35
N THR A 18 8.09 -15.03 12.38
CA THR A 18 9.37 -14.36 12.14
C THR A 18 9.16 -12.88 11.77
N ILE A 19 8.16 -12.58 10.94
CA ILE A 19 7.80 -11.19 10.59
C ILE A 19 7.31 -10.43 11.82
N ALA A 20 6.46 -11.07 12.64
CA ALA A 20 5.97 -10.49 13.88
C ALA A 20 7.13 -10.16 14.83
N TRP A 21 8.09 -11.09 14.98
CA TRP A 21 9.27 -10.91 15.82
C TRP A 21 10.11 -9.70 15.40
N HIS A 22 10.42 -9.56 14.10
CA HIS A 22 11.13 -8.39 13.60
C HIS A 22 10.36 -7.07 13.81
N LYS A 23 9.02 -7.10 13.71
CA LYS A 23 8.19 -5.90 13.87
C LYS A 23 8.06 -5.48 15.34
N ILE A 24 7.86 -6.42 16.27
CA ILE A 24 7.77 -6.10 17.70
C ILE A 24 9.11 -5.69 18.28
N GLY A 25 10.24 -6.05 17.65
CA GLY A 25 11.59 -5.67 18.07
C GLY A 25 11.87 -4.16 18.15
N ILE A 26 10.99 -3.29 17.65
CA ILE A 26 11.08 -1.84 17.89
C ILE A 26 10.62 -1.43 19.31
N LEU A 27 9.90 -2.31 20.00
CA LEU A 27 9.42 -2.10 21.36
C LEU A 27 10.61 -1.98 22.31
N GLN A 28 10.63 -0.91 23.10
CA GLN A 28 11.71 -0.65 24.04
C GLN A 28 11.47 -1.38 25.37
N PRO A 29 12.53 -1.79 26.11
CA PRO A 29 12.41 -2.27 27.49
C PRO A 29 11.60 -1.32 28.36
N GLU A 30 10.71 -1.87 29.20
CA GLU A 30 9.77 -1.10 30.05
C GLU A 30 8.88 -0.10 29.27
N GLY A 31 8.84 -0.24 27.95
CA GLY A 31 8.10 0.62 27.03
C GLY A 31 6.60 0.34 27.02
N THR A 32 5.89 1.09 26.19
CA THR A 32 4.46 0.85 25.95
C THR A 32 4.21 0.71 24.46
N GLY A 33 3.85 -0.49 24.03
CA GLY A 33 3.35 -0.80 22.70
C GLY A 33 1.85 -0.64 22.64
N ILE A 34 1.33 -0.09 21.54
CA ILE A 34 -0.11 -0.03 21.25
C ILE A 34 -0.35 -0.84 19.99
N SER A 35 -1.26 -1.81 20.00
CA SER A 35 -1.54 -2.68 18.85
C SER A 35 -3.01 -2.71 18.49
N LEU A 36 -3.31 -2.73 17.19
CA LEU A 36 -4.59 -3.24 16.69
C LEU A 36 -4.69 -4.76 16.89
N PRO A 37 -5.89 -5.36 16.74
CA PRO A 37 -6.04 -6.80 16.81
C PRO A 37 -5.16 -7.47 15.76
N GLN A 38 -4.50 -8.55 16.16
CA GLN A 38 -3.59 -9.33 15.33
C GLN A 38 -4.15 -10.75 15.15
N SER A 39 -3.64 -11.49 14.17
CA SER A 39 -3.90 -12.92 14.10
C SER A 39 -3.28 -13.63 15.31
N SER A 40 -3.83 -14.80 15.68
CA SER A 40 -3.37 -15.55 16.85
C SER A 40 -1.84 -15.78 16.87
N PRO A 41 -1.18 -16.19 15.77
CA PRO A 41 0.26 -16.40 15.78
C PRO A 41 1.07 -15.13 16.06
N VAL A 42 0.66 -14.00 15.48
CA VAL A 42 1.31 -12.69 15.70
C VAL A 42 1.09 -12.21 17.14
N GLN A 43 -0.12 -12.37 17.66
CA GLN A 43 -0.47 -11.92 19.00
C GLN A 43 0.32 -12.71 20.07
N GLN A 44 0.58 -14.00 19.84
CA GLN A 44 1.41 -14.82 20.73
C GLN A 44 2.85 -14.30 20.76
N VAL A 45 3.46 -14.06 19.60
CA VAL A 45 4.82 -13.48 19.51
C VAL A 45 4.87 -12.12 20.20
N PHE A 46 3.91 -11.24 19.93
CA PHE A 46 3.88 -9.91 20.53
C PHE A 46 3.78 -9.95 22.06
N LYS A 47 2.93 -10.83 22.61
CA LYS A 47 2.78 -11.00 24.07
C LYS A 47 4.06 -11.55 24.69
N GLN A 48 4.69 -12.53 24.05
CA GLN A 48 5.94 -13.12 24.53
C GLN A 48 7.08 -12.10 24.56
N GLU A 49 7.30 -11.37 23.47
CA GLU A 49 8.38 -10.38 23.38
C GLU A 49 8.15 -9.19 24.32
N ALA A 50 6.90 -8.71 24.44
CA ALA A 50 6.57 -7.66 25.40
C ALA A 50 6.85 -8.10 26.85
N ALA A 51 6.53 -9.34 27.21
CA ALA A 51 6.82 -9.89 28.53
C ALA A 51 8.32 -10.00 28.81
N LEU A 52 9.12 -10.44 27.83
CA LEU A 52 10.59 -10.51 27.95
C LEU A 52 11.21 -9.12 28.18
N LEU A 53 10.65 -8.09 27.57
CA LEU A 53 11.10 -6.70 27.70
C LEU A 53 10.56 -5.98 28.95
N GLY A 54 9.70 -6.63 29.75
CA GLY A 54 8.96 -5.96 30.82
C GLY A 54 8.08 -4.81 30.32
N ALA A 55 7.71 -4.83 29.04
CA ALA A 55 6.99 -3.75 28.38
C ALA A 55 5.48 -4.00 28.41
N ALA A 56 4.70 -2.92 28.49
CA ALA A 56 3.25 -2.99 28.36
C ALA A 56 2.84 -3.09 26.88
N LEU A 57 1.89 -3.96 26.56
CA LEU A 57 1.27 -4.05 25.24
C LEU A 57 -0.24 -3.82 25.36
N ILE A 58 -0.70 -2.67 24.88
CA ILE A 58 -2.09 -2.24 24.95
C ILE A 58 -2.78 -2.54 23.63
N GLU A 59 -3.81 -3.38 23.67
CA GLU A 59 -4.64 -3.69 22.51
C GLU A 59 -5.80 -2.68 22.40
N VAL A 60 -6.04 -2.19 21.19
CA VAL A 60 -7.16 -1.30 20.85
C VAL A 60 -7.91 -1.87 19.65
N SER A 61 -9.22 -1.62 19.56
CA SER A 61 -10.07 -2.24 18.53
C SER A 61 -9.98 -1.58 17.16
N ASP A 62 -9.60 -0.31 17.09
CA ASP A 62 -9.64 0.48 15.86
C ASP A 62 -8.55 1.57 15.78
N LEU A 63 -8.41 2.16 14.59
CA LEU A 63 -7.43 3.22 14.31
C LEU A 63 -7.63 4.46 15.21
N PRO A 64 -8.85 4.98 15.42
CA PRO A 64 -9.08 6.05 16.40
C PRO A 64 -8.59 5.69 17.81
N GLY A 65 -8.76 4.43 18.22
CA GLY A 65 -8.26 3.89 19.47
C GLY A 65 -6.74 3.96 19.59
N ILE A 66 -5.99 3.72 18.51
CA ILE A 66 -4.53 3.91 18.51
C ILE A 66 -4.19 5.35 18.86
N LEU A 67 -4.82 6.32 18.20
CA LEU A 67 -4.50 7.73 18.38
C LEU A 67 -4.82 8.18 19.81
N LYS A 68 -6.01 7.83 20.30
CA LYS A 68 -6.44 8.15 21.67
C LYS A 68 -5.51 7.53 22.72
N GLN A 69 -5.07 6.30 22.49
CA GLN A 69 -4.18 5.63 23.43
C GLN A 69 -2.75 6.17 23.36
N ALA A 70 -2.26 6.51 22.17
CA ALA A 70 -0.96 7.13 21.99
C ALA A 70 -0.89 8.48 22.70
N ASP A 71 -1.94 9.31 22.54
CA ASP A 71 -2.08 10.59 23.23
C ASP A 71 -2.00 10.44 24.75
N ARG A 72 -2.73 9.47 25.32
CA ARG A 72 -2.66 9.14 26.76
C ARG A 72 -1.27 8.74 27.23
N VAL A 73 -0.59 7.86 26.48
CA VAL A 73 0.76 7.37 26.83
C VAL A 73 1.78 8.51 26.76
N ILE A 74 1.70 9.37 25.76
CA ILE A 74 2.58 10.53 25.61
C ILE A 74 2.32 11.54 26.74
N THR A 75 1.06 11.88 26.98
CA THR A 75 0.67 12.85 28.02
C THR A 75 1.07 12.38 29.41
N ALA A 76 0.93 11.08 29.73
CA ALA A 76 1.34 10.53 31.01
C ALA A 76 2.86 10.54 31.25
N ARG A 77 3.67 10.63 30.18
CA ARG A 77 5.15 10.65 30.25
C ARG A 77 5.73 12.08 30.26
N GLN A 78 4.93 13.10 30.00
CA GLN A 78 5.38 14.48 30.00
C GLN A 78 4.89 15.20 31.27
N PRO A 79 5.78 15.90 32.02
CA PRO A 79 5.31 16.91 32.96
C PRO A 79 4.55 17.98 32.16
N ALA A 80 3.48 18.54 32.74
CA ALA A 80 2.58 19.49 32.11
C ALA A 80 3.30 20.71 31.52
N ALA A 81 3.80 20.59 30.30
CA ALA A 81 4.24 21.69 29.45
C ALA A 81 3.45 21.52 28.16
N GLU A 82 2.55 22.48 27.90
CA GLU A 82 1.70 22.55 26.71
C GLU A 82 2.56 22.55 25.44
N GLN A 83 2.84 21.37 24.91
CA GLN A 83 3.18 21.21 23.52
C GLN A 83 1.90 20.82 22.79
N THR A 84 1.28 21.82 22.18
CA THR A 84 0.31 21.57 21.09
C THR A 84 1.05 20.84 19.99
N ILE A 85 0.96 19.51 19.95
CA ILE A 85 1.26 18.73 18.74
C ILE A 85 0.25 19.24 17.70
N PRO A 86 0.67 19.96 16.66
CA PRO A 86 -0.27 20.42 15.66
C PRO A 86 -0.96 19.19 15.09
N PRO A 87 -2.29 19.18 14.94
CA PRO A 87 -3.00 18.04 14.39
C PRO A 87 -2.49 17.79 12.97
N ARG A 88 -1.54 16.85 12.84
CA ARG A 88 -1.10 16.29 11.56
C ARG A 88 -2.13 15.27 11.05
N TRP A 89 -3.08 14.91 11.89
CA TRP A 89 -4.18 14.00 11.61
C TRP A 89 -5.29 14.74 10.84
N GLY A 90 -5.79 14.11 9.76
CA GLY A 90 -6.88 14.66 8.94
C GLY A 90 -6.50 15.12 7.54
N LYS A 91 -5.20 15.20 7.20
CA LYS A 91 -4.80 15.39 5.79
C LYS A 91 -4.94 14.07 5.02
N GLN A 92 -5.56 14.13 3.84
CA GLN A 92 -5.59 13.00 2.90
C GLN A 92 -4.16 12.60 2.57
N LEU A 93 -3.83 11.33 2.80
CA LEU A 93 -2.51 10.80 2.47
C LEU A 93 -2.44 10.56 0.97
N PRO A 94 -1.45 11.13 0.26
CA PRO A 94 -1.35 10.90 -1.17
C PRO A 94 -1.15 9.42 -1.50
N GLY A 95 -1.90 8.93 -2.49
CA GLY A 95 -1.93 7.52 -2.87
C GLY A 95 -2.50 6.56 -1.81
N ARG A 96 -3.33 7.04 -0.90
CA ARG A 96 -4.10 6.21 0.06
C ARG A 96 -5.56 6.64 0.00
N MET A 97 -6.36 5.92 -0.78
CA MET A 97 -7.72 6.34 -1.13
C MET A 97 -7.76 7.82 -1.55
N GLU A 98 -6.84 8.22 -2.42
CA GLU A 98 -6.79 9.57 -2.99
C GLU A 98 -7.82 9.65 -4.12
N ILE A 99 -8.93 10.36 -3.86
CA ILE A 99 -10.10 10.41 -4.75
C ILE A 99 -10.30 11.84 -5.24
N PHE A 100 -10.44 11.99 -6.56
CA PHE A 100 -10.73 13.28 -7.19
C PHE A 100 -11.43 13.07 -8.53
N ARG A 101 -12.00 14.14 -9.10
CA ARG A 101 -12.62 14.12 -10.43
C ARG A 101 -11.77 14.82 -11.46
N ALA A 102 -11.64 14.22 -12.64
CA ALA A 102 -10.98 14.80 -13.80
C ALA A 102 -11.51 14.14 -15.08
N ASN A 103 -11.60 14.88 -16.19
CA ASN A 103 -12.02 14.35 -17.50
C ASN A 103 -13.33 13.55 -17.48
N ASN A 104 -14.33 13.99 -16.70
CA ASN A 104 -15.61 13.29 -16.46
C ASN A 104 -15.50 11.92 -15.74
N HIS A 105 -14.34 11.61 -15.16
CA HIS A 105 -14.08 10.38 -14.41
C HIS A 105 -13.86 10.65 -12.93
N THR A 106 -14.17 9.66 -12.11
CA THR A 106 -13.71 9.60 -10.72
C THR A 106 -12.42 8.79 -10.68
N PHE A 107 -11.31 9.45 -10.39
CA PHE A 107 -10.02 8.80 -10.19
C PHE A 107 -9.85 8.38 -8.74
N ILE A 108 -9.37 7.16 -8.52
CA ILE A 108 -9.08 6.59 -7.21
C ILE A 108 -7.65 6.03 -7.24
N LEU A 109 -6.73 6.68 -6.53
CA LEU A 109 -5.34 6.23 -6.44
C LEU A 109 -5.09 5.60 -5.07
N ASP A 110 -4.70 4.33 -5.07
CA ASP A 110 -4.37 3.62 -3.83
C ASP A 110 -3.15 2.73 -3.99
N GLY A 111 -2.22 2.83 -3.05
CA GLY A 111 -0.99 2.05 -3.04
C GLY A 111 -1.16 0.57 -2.66
N ALA A 112 -2.38 0.03 -2.69
CA ALA A 112 -2.66 -1.38 -2.45
C ALA A 112 -1.74 -2.29 -3.27
N HIS A 113 -0.98 -3.13 -2.57
CA HIS A 113 0.03 -4.01 -3.15
C HIS A 113 0.20 -5.31 -2.34
N THR A 114 -0.82 -5.63 -1.55
CA THR A 114 -0.99 -6.88 -0.79
C THR A 114 -2.41 -7.39 -1.01
N ALA A 115 -2.66 -8.68 -0.79
CA ALA A 115 -4.01 -9.24 -0.95
C ALA A 115 -5.04 -8.52 -0.06
N SER A 116 -4.66 -8.22 1.18
CA SER A 116 -5.52 -7.54 2.16
C SER A 116 -5.82 -6.08 1.77
N SER A 117 -4.80 -5.33 1.32
CA SER A 117 -5.01 -3.95 0.85
C SER A 117 -5.81 -3.90 -0.44
N ALA A 118 -5.59 -4.85 -1.36
CA ALA A 118 -6.39 -4.99 -2.57
C ALA A 118 -7.86 -5.36 -2.27
N ALA A 119 -8.09 -6.25 -1.30
CA ALA A 119 -9.44 -6.59 -0.84
C ALA A 119 -10.16 -5.38 -0.22
N ARG A 120 -9.47 -4.55 0.56
CA ARG A 120 -10.02 -3.28 1.08
C ARG A 120 -10.37 -2.30 -0.03
N LEU A 121 -9.47 -2.12 -1.00
CA LEU A 121 -9.75 -1.29 -2.18
C LEU A 121 -10.96 -1.84 -2.94
N ARG A 122 -11.01 -3.15 -3.21
CA ARG A 122 -12.13 -3.83 -3.85
C ARG A 122 -13.45 -3.60 -3.10
N ALA A 123 -13.44 -3.70 -1.77
CA ALA A 123 -14.64 -3.48 -0.96
C ALA A 123 -15.20 -2.06 -1.14
N TYR A 124 -14.33 -1.03 -1.16
CA TYR A 124 -14.76 0.33 -1.46
C TYR A 124 -15.27 0.46 -2.90
N LEU A 125 -14.54 -0.09 -3.88
CA LEU A 125 -14.94 -0.02 -5.29
C LEU A 125 -16.30 -0.68 -5.56
N ASN A 126 -16.66 -1.73 -4.83
CA ASN A 126 -17.98 -2.35 -4.92
C ASN A 126 -19.12 -1.42 -4.47
N THR A 127 -18.88 -0.52 -3.51
CA THR A 127 -19.95 0.39 -3.03
C THR A 127 -20.34 1.45 -4.05
N LEU A 128 -19.53 1.63 -5.10
CA LEU A 128 -19.81 2.57 -6.17
C LEU A 128 -20.85 2.02 -7.16
N GLU A 129 -20.99 0.70 -7.25
CA GLU A 129 -21.90 0.02 -8.19
C GLU A 129 -21.73 0.50 -9.64
N GLN A 130 -20.48 0.80 -10.03
CA GLN A 130 -20.12 1.28 -11.37
C GLN A 130 -19.18 0.31 -12.11
N PRO A 131 -19.14 0.35 -13.45
CA PRO A 131 -18.03 -0.19 -14.23
C PRO A 131 -16.72 0.53 -13.87
N ILE A 132 -15.62 -0.22 -13.76
CA ILE A 132 -14.33 0.29 -13.32
C ILE A 132 -13.22 -0.09 -14.29
N LEU A 133 -12.46 0.91 -14.72
CA LEU A 133 -11.15 0.70 -15.32
C LEU A 133 -10.11 0.62 -14.20
N LEU A 134 -9.49 -0.54 -14.01
CA LEU A 134 -8.41 -0.73 -13.06
C LEU A 134 -7.06 -0.74 -13.77
N ILE A 135 -6.21 0.23 -13.48
CA ILE A 135 -4.82 0.26 -13.93
C ILE A 135 -3.94 -0.33 -12.84
N ALA A 136 -3.31 -1.47 -13.12
CA ALA A 136 -2.47 -2.17 -12.15
C ALA A 136 -1.06 -2.40 -12.69
N ALA A 137 -0.07 -2.10 -11.86
CA ALA A 137 1.32 -2.46 -12.10
C ALA A 137 1.96 -2.89 -10.78
N LEU A 138 2.67 -4.03 -10.79
CA LEU A 138 3.13 -4.71 -9.57
C LEU A 138 4.63 -4.98 -9.58
N LEU A 139 5.20 -5.20 -8.40
CA LEU A 139 6.57 -5.66 -8.24
C LEU A 139 6.63 -7.20 -8.14
N ARG A 140 7.68 -7.81 -8.68
CA ARG A 140 7.91 -9.27 -8.74
C ARG A 140 7.94 -9.94 -7.38
N ASP A 141 8.35 -9.24 -6.34
CA ASP A 141 8.41 -9.77 -4.96
C ASP A 141 7.03 -9.81 -4.26
N LYS A 142 5.98 -9.31 -4.91
CA LYS A 142 4.61 -9.32 -4.39
C LYS A 142 3.83 -10.51 -4.96
N SER A 143 2.86 -10.99 -4.20
CA SER A 143 1.96 -12.05 -4.65
C SER A 143 0.94 -11.49 -5.65
N ALA A 144 1.38 -11.33 -6.91
CA ALA A 144 0.55 -10.77 -7.98
C ALA A 144 -0.79 -11.52 -8.10
N ALA A 145 -0.76 -12.86 -8.07
CA ALA A 145 -1.96 -13.67 -8.16
C ALA A 145 -2.96 -13.37 -7.02
N ALA A 146 -2.49 -13.25 -5.77
CA ALA A 146 -3.38 -12.95 -4.65
C ALA A 146 -3.96 -11.52 -4.70
N ILE A 147 -3.20 -10.57 -5.24
CA ILE A 147 -3.65 -9.19 -5.40
C ILE A 147 -4.68 -9.10 -6.53
N LEU A 148 -4.34 -9.60 -7.73
CA LEU A 148 -5.16 -9.47 -8.93
C LEU A 148 -6.46 -10.26 -8.87
N ARG A 149 -6.50 -11.41 -8.18
CA ARG A 149 -7.74 -12.14 -7.88
C ARG A 149 -8.81 -11.27 -7.20
N SER A 150 -8.41 -10.25 -6.43
CA SER A 150 -9.37 -9.32 -5.80
C SER A 150 -10.17 -8.52 -6.82
N PHE A 151 -9.73 -8.45 -8.07
CA PHE A 151 -10.34 -7.66 -9.14
C PHE A 151 -10.85 -8.52 -10.30
N ASP A 152 -10.86 -9.84 -10.18
CA ASP A 152 -11.44 -10.73 -11.17
C ASP A 152 -12.98 -10.78 -11.04
N ALA A 153 -13.65 -9.78 -11.60
CA ALA A 153 -15.11 -9.72 -11.65
C ALA A 153 -15.60 -8.94 -12.89
N PRO A 154 -16.85 -9.17 -13.35
CA PRO A 154 -17.35 -8.61 -14.61
C PRO A 154 -17.39 -7.08 -14.68
N GLN A 155 -17.44 -6.41 -13.53
CA GLN A 155 -17.44 -4.94 -13.44
C GLN A 155 -16.07 -4.32 -13.75
N PHE A 156 -14.99 -5.12 -13.80
CA PHE A 156 -13.63 -4.63 -14.01
C PHE A 156 -13.15 -4.87 -15.44
N ARG A 157 -12.61 -3.80 -16.04
CA ARG A 157 -11.61 -3.89 -17.09
C ARG A 157 -10.25 -3.58 -16.48
N VAL A 158 -9.32 -4.53 -16.52
CA VAL A 158 -7.99 -4.42 -15.91
C VAL A 158 -6.94 -4.16 -16.99
N VAL A 159 -6.23 -3.05 -16.86
CA VAL A 159 -5.08 -2.69 -17.69
C VAL A 159 -3.81 -2.97 -16.89
N LEU A 160 -3.01 -3.92 -17.37
CA LEU A 160 -1.72 -4.27 -16.78
C LEU A 160 -0.60 -3.47 -17.47
N ALA A 161 0.16 -2.73 -16.68
CA ALA A 161 1.34 -1.99 -17.14
C ALA A 161 2.63 -2.55 -16.52
N PRO A 162 3.78 -2.47 -17.21
CA PRO A 162 5.07 -2.81 -16.62
C PRO A 162 5.53 -1.75 -15.62
N LEU A 163 6.40 -2.16 -14.69
CA LEU A 163 7.24 -1.25 -13.90
C LEU A 163 8.71 -1.43 -14.30
N ALA A 164 9.47 -0.34 -14.29
CA ALA A 164 10.90 -0.38 -14.61
C ALA A 164 11.77 -0.97 -13.48
N GLY A 165 13.00 -1.36 -13.81
CA GLY A 165 14.00 -1.88 -12.88
C GLY A 165 13.81 -3.35 -12.49
N HIS A 166 14.82 -3.94 -11.84
CA HIS A 166 14.92 -5.38 -11.56
C HIS A 166 13.72 -6.00 -10.79
N ARG A 167 13.00 -5.20 -10.01
CA ARG A 167 11.81 -5.65 -9.26
C ARG A 167 10.50 -5.42 -10.00
N GLY A 168 10.48 -4.70 -11.11
CA GLY A 168 9.27 -4.48 -11.87
C GLY A 168 8.83 -5.75 -12.59
N ALA A 169 7.54 -6.08 -12.49
CA ALA A 169 6.96 -7.19 -13.24
C ALA A 169 6.44 -6.68 -14.60
N ALA A 170 6.69 -7.43 -15.66
CA ALA A 170 6.05 -7.21 -16.95
C ALA A 170 4.62 -7.81 -16.95
N PRO A 171 3.67 -7.26 -17.74
CA PRO A 171 2.31 -7.79 -17.82
C PRO A 171 2.23 -9.29 -18.13
N GLY A 172 3.09 -9.80 -19.02
CA GLY A 172 3.15 -11.24 -19.33
C GLY A 172 3.50 -12.11 -18.12
N GLU A 173 4.38 -11.63 -17.24
CA GLU A 173 4.71 -12.35 -16.00
C GLU A 173 3.54 -12.39 -15.02
N LEU A 174 2.76 -11.30 -14.96
CA LEU A 174 1.56 -11.23 -14.13
C LEU A 174 0.48 -12.18 -14.63
N LEU A 175 0.30 -12.26 -15.96
CA LEU A 175 -0.64 -13.17 -16.60
C LEU A 175 -0.23 -14.65 -16.47
N ASN A 176 1.07 -14.94 -16.36
CA ASN A 176 1.53 -16.31 -16.10
C ASN A 176 1.07 -16.86 -14.74
N VAL A 177 0.88 -15.99 -13.75
CA VAL A 177 0.49 -16.39 -12.38
C VAL A 177 -0.98 -16.12 -12.06
N TRP A 178 -1.69 -15.41 -12.94
CA TRP A 178 -3.11 -15.10 -12.80
C TRP A 178 -3.79 -15.11 -14.16
N GLN A 179 -4.74 -16.03 -14.32
CA GLN A 179 -5.62 -16.11 -15.46
C GLN A 179 -7.00 -15.62 -15.04
N PRO A 180 -7.48 -14.47 -15.55
CA PRO A 180 -8.79 -13.93 -15.21
C PRO A 180 -9.91 -14.82 -15.79
N GLU A 181 -10.94 -15.09 -15.00
CA GLU A 181 -12.14 -15.81 -15.47
C GLU A 181 -13.28 -14.85 -15.84
N HIS A 182 -13.33 -13.67 -15.20
CA HIS A 182 -14.48 -12.77 -15.26
C HIS A 182 -14.12 -11.36 -15.73
N ALA A 183 -12.96 -10.83 -15.31
CA ALA A 183 -12.52 -9.50 -15.70
C ALA A 183 -11.99 -9.49 -17.14
N LYS A 184 -12.25 -8.40 -17.87
CA LYS A 184 -11.57 -8.15 -19.15
C LYS A 184 -10.17 -7.63 -18.85
N VAL A 185 -9.13 -8.21 -19.45
CA VAL A 185 -7.74 -7.84 -19.16
C VAL A 185 -6.99 -7.51 -20.44
N GLU A 186 -6.24 -6.42 -20.41
CA GLU A 186 -5.33 -6.02 -21.47
C GLU A 186 -3.99 -5.55 -20.89
N SER A 187 -2.97 -5.47 -21.74
CA SER A 187 -1.65 -4.96 -21.37
C SER A 187 -1.29 -3.71 -22.18
N VAL A 188 -0.50 -2.84 -21.57
CA VAL A 188 0.01 -1.62 -22.22
C VAL A 188 1.51 -1.48 -22.01
N GLU A 189 2.11 -0.56 -22.75
CA GLU A 189 3.55 -0.30 -22.71
C GLU A 189 4.04 0.40 -21.43
N SER A 190 3.19 1.18 -20.75
CA SER A 190 3.57 1.92 -19.55
C SER A 190 2.36 2.35 -18.71
N VAL A 191 2.61 2.67 -17.44
CA VAL A 191 1.59 3.24 -16.55
C VAL A 191 1.10 4.59 -17.09
N GLN A 192 2.00 5.41 -17.64
CA GLN A 192 1.69 6.71 -18.21
C GLN A 192 0.78 6.59 -19.44
N ALA A 193 1.02 5.59 -20.30
CA ALA A 193 0.18 5.30 -21.44
C ALA A 193 -1.24 4.90 -21.00
N ALA A 194 -1.37 4.01 -19.99
CA ALA A 194 -2.67 3.65 -19.41
C ALA A 194 -3.42 4.87 -18.85
N ILE A 195 -2.74 5.75 -18.11
CA ILE A 195 -3.36 6.95 -17.54
C ILE A 195 -3.80 7.93 -18.63
N SER A 196 -2.98 8.11 -19.66
CA SER A 196 -3.29 9.02 -20.77
C SER A 196 -4.50 8.55 -21.57
N THR A 197 -4.63 7.24 -21.81
CA THR A 197 -5.79 6.67 -22.51
C THR A 197 -7.02 6.58 -21.61
N ALA A 198 -6.84 6.45 -20.29
CA ALA A 198 -7.95 6.37 -19.34
C ALA A 198 -8.83 7.63 -19.33
N ALA A 199 -8.29 8.80 -19.69
CA ALA A 199 -9.09 10.01 -19.85
C ALA A 199 -10.26 9.86 -20.87
N PHE A 200 -10.14 8.92 -21.80
CA PHE A 200 -11.13 8.63 -22.83
C PHE A 200 -11.85 7.29 -22.60
N ALA A 201 -11.64 6.67 -21.44
CA ALA A 201 -12.27 5.40 -21.11
C ALA A 201 -13.81 5.56 -21.01
N PRO A 202 -14.58 4.51 -21.33
CA PRO A 202 -16.02 4.51 -21.12
C PRO A 202 -16.42 4.33 -19.64
N GLU A 203 -15.55 3.77 -18.80
CA GLU A 203 -15.83 3.54 -17.39
C GLU A 203 -15.80 4.85 -16.59
N PRO A 204 -16.83 5.17 -15.80
CA PRO A 204 -16.90 6.42 -15.03
C PRO A 204 -15.92 6.47 -13.84
N VAL A 205 -15.34 5.32 -13.47
CA VAL A 205 -14.40 5.17 -12.36
C VAL A 205 -13.09 4.58 -12.88
N ILE A 206 -12.00 5.27 -12.58
CA ILE A 206 -10.64 4.85 -12.91
C ILE A 206 -9.88 4.64 -11.61
N ALA A 207 -9.54 3.39 -11.32
CA ALA A 207 -8.77 3.02 -10.15
C ALA A 207 -7.32 2.70 -10.55
N VAL A 208 -6.35 3.12 -9.75
CA VAL A 208 -4.93 2.83 -9.96
C VAL A 208 -4.33 2.20 -8.71
N CYS A 209 -3.73 1.02 -8.86
CA CYS A 209 -3.11 0.31 -7.74
C CYS A 209 -1.94 -0.61 -8.14
N GLY A 210 -1.49 -1.44 -7.20
CA GLY A 210 -0.51 -2.51 -7.42
C GLY A 210 0.87 -2.20 -6.84
N SER A 211 1.24 -0.93 -6.70
CA SER A 211 2.42 -0.50 -5.94
C SER A 211 2.40 0.99 -5.65
N LEU A 212 3.21 1.42 -4.69
CA LEU A 212 3.52 2.84 -4.47
C LEU A 212 4.18 3.51 -5.68
N ARG A 213 4.97 2.77 -6.47
CA ARG A 213 5.60 3.28 -7.70
C ARG A 213 4.57 3.57 -8.78
N THR A 214 3.58 2.70 -8.91
CA THR A 214 2.46 2.85 -9.86
C THR A 214 1.67 4.11 -9.55
N VAL A 215 1.34 4.31 -8.27
CA VAL A 215 0.60 5.50 -7.84
C VAL A 215 1.45 6.76 -7.99
N ALA A 216 2.75 6.72 -7.70
CA ALA A 216 3.63 7.86 -7.95
C ALA A 216 3.65 8.27 -9.44
N LEU A 217 3.78 7.30 -10.36
CA LEU A 217 3.71 7.54 -11.80
C LEU A 217 2.36 8.11 -12.24
N ALA A 218 1.26 7.60 -11.68
CA ALA A 218 -0.07 8.12 -11.97
C ALA A 218 -0.25 9.56 -11.49
N ARG A 219 0.19 9.87 -10.27
CA ARG A 219 0.13 11.24 -9.72
C ARG A 219 0.93 12.23 -10.56
N GLU A 220 2.11 11.83 -11.05
CA GLU A 220 2.90 12.65 -11.97
C GLU A 220 2.19 12.89 -13.30
N THR A 221 1.66 11.82 -13.90
CA THR A 221 1.00 11.90 -15.21
C THR A 221 -0.28 12.74 -15.14
N LEU A 222 -0.97 12.71 -14.00
CA LEU A 222 -2.18 13.50 -13.73
C LEU A 222 -1.86 14.93 -13.26
N GLY A 223 -0.59 15.32 -13.15
CA GLY A 223 -0.20 16.68 -12.75
C GLY A 223 -0.52 17.03 -11.29
N LEU A 224 -0.57 16.03 -10.38
CA LEU A 224 -0.92 16.22 -8.98
C LEU A 224 0.25 16.66 -8.08
N LEU A 225 1.46 16.77 -8.65
CA LEU A 225 2.67 17.17 -7.93
C LEU A 225 2.97 18.64 -8.19
N SER A 226 3.49 19.34 -7.16
CA SER A 226 4.15 20.63 -7.36
C SER A 226 5.43 20.46 -8.20
N ALA A 227 5.95 21.57 -8.75
CA ALA A 227 7.19 21.54 -9.50
C ALA A 227 8.37 20.93 -8.71
N ASP A 228 8.50 21.31 -7.43
CA ASP A 228 9.55 20.79 -6.54
C ASP A 228 9.38 19.29 -6.28
N ALA A 229 8.16 18.84 -5.98
CA ALA A 229 7.87 17.42 -5.76
C ALA A 229 8.11 16.58 -7.02
N LEU A 230 7.79 17.12 -8.20
CA LEU A 230 8.07 16.47 -9.48
C LEU A 230 9.57 16.35 -9.75
N ALA A 231 10.34 17.40 -9.44
CA ALA A 231 11.80 17.37 -9.56
C ALA A 231 12.42 16.33 -8.60
N GLU A 232 11.98 16.30 -7.34
CA GLU A 232 12.42 15.31 -6.34
C GLU A 232 12.06 13.88 -6.77
N SER A 233 10.85 13.67 -7.27
CA SER A 233 10.40 12.34 -7.71
C SER A 233 11.23 11.83 -8.90
N ARG A 234 11.51 12.69 -9.89
CA ARG A 234 12.38 12.35 -11.03
C ARG A 234 13.80 12.00 -10.58
N PHE A 235 14.35 12.79 -9.65
CA PHE A 235 15.69 12.55 -9.10
C PHE A 235 15.77 11.21 -8.35
N THR A 236 14.83 10.96 -7.44
CA THR A 236 14.81 9.72 -6.64
C THR A 236 14.51 8.49 -7.48
N ARG A 237 13.61 8.56 -8.47
CA ARG A 237 13.32 7.46 -9.41
C ARG A 237 14.57 6.96 -10.13
N ALA A 238 15.39 7.89 -10.64
CA ALA A 238 16.62 7.55 -11.36
C ALA A 238 17.59 6.72 -10.50
N LEU A 239 17.53 6.82 -9.17
CA LEU A 239 18.35 6.00 -8.27
C LEU A 239 17.90 4.54 -8.23
N PHE A 240 16.60 4.26 -8.37
CA PHE A 240 16.04 2.90 -8.24
C PHE A 240 15.88 2.16 -9.56
N GLU A 241 15.81 2.88 -10.68
CA GLU A 241 15.65 2.30 -12.02
C GLU A 241 16.97 1.93 -12.68
N ASN A 242 18.08 2.50 -12.21
CA ASN A 242 19.41 2.15 -12.69
C ASN A 242 19.94 0.88 -12.02
N ASP A 243 20.54 -0.02 -12.81
CA ASP A 243 21.20 -1.26 -12.35
C ASP A 243 22.36 -1.03 -11.36
N THR A 244 22.81 0.22 -11.22
CA THR A 244 23.84 0.62 -10.25
C THR A 244 23.38 0.56 -8.81
N TYR A 245 22.07 0.59 -8.51
CA TYR A 245 21.56 0.49 -7.14
C TYR A 245 21.95 -0.84 -6.48
N LEU A 246 21.79 -1.95 -7.19
CA LEU A 246 22.15 -3.28 -6.69
C LEU A 246 23.67 -3.43 -6.45
N ARG A 247 24.50 -2.65 -7.14
CA ARG A 247 25.96 -2.65 -6.92
C ARG A 247 26.37 -1.95 -5.62
N LYS A 248 25.51 -1.10 -5.03
CA LYS A 248 25.79 -0.39 -3.77
C LYS A 248 25.38 -1.18 -2.51
N ILE A 249 24.67 -2.30 -2.67
CA ILE A 249 24.12 -3.10 -1.57
C ILE A 249 24.87 -4.44 -1.42
N ARG A 250 25.91 -4.68 -2.23
CA ARG A 250 26.78 -5.86 -2.13
C ARG A 250 28.09 -5.52 -1.45
#